data_AF-A0A1V9FJQ7-F1
#
_entry.id   AF-A0A1V9FJQ7-F1
#
_cell.length_a   1.000
_cell.length_b   1.000
_cell.length_c   1.000
_cell.angle_alpha   90.00
_cell.angle_beta   90.00
_cell.angle_gamma   90.00
#
_symmetry.space_group_name_H-M   'P 1'
#
loop_
_entity.id
_entity.type
_entity.pdbx_description
1 polymer ?
#
loop_
_entity_poly.entity_id
_entity_poly.type
_entity_poly.pdbx_seq_one_letter_code
_entity_poly.pdbx_strand_id
1 'polypeptide(L)'
;MTVTPQLKNQHLLWRAGFGPMASAYHQLSTVSYKSYVNSLFKASAKGPQMIDVADTAVKGLIMGVQEASTKKRDLNPEERRRIRQQSRENIKNLNITWLNEMVDSDQQLREKMSLFWHGHFASRNINILYQQQLLDVIRQNALGNFGDLLREVSKSAAMINFLNNNQNKKGHPNENFAREVMELFTMGRGNYTENDIKEAARAFTGWGATLSGEFAFRKFQHDDGKKTVLGKTGNLNGDDVLNILLEHKQTATYITRKVYRFFVNDIPDEAHVTWLADRFYQSRYDIKELMKDIFSSEWFYDAKNIGCRIKSPVELIVGIRRALPMKLENEQVQLLLQRILGQVLFYPPNVAGWPGGKNWIDSSSLMFRLRIPQLIFDNDEVTISPKDDDDQMMGMKEMKKKGKKGGQIISAAVDWETYLKKFEKVPREKLLNSVAGILIQGVEPVSEKVLSKYIDASSRERYIKTATIQLMSTPEYQLC
;
A
#
# COMPACT_ATOMS: atom_id res chain seq x y z
N MET A 1 -0.20 -29.54 9.82
CA MET A 1 -0.22 -29.41 8.35
C MET A 1 1.21 -29.53 7.84
N THR A 2 1.48 -30.42 6.89
CA THR A 2 2.82 -30.56 6.30
C THR A 2 3.05 -29.42 5.32
N VAL A 3 4.07 -28.59 5.55
CA VAL A 3 4.37 -27.44 4.70
C VAL A 3 5.15 -27.90 3.47
N THR A 4 4.48 -27.97 2.32
CA THR A 4 5.09 -28.38 1.04
C THR A 4 5.95 -27.26 0.44
N PRO A 5 6.92 -27.56 -0.45
CA PRO A 5 7.69 -26.52 -1.17
C PRO A 5 6.81 -25.53 -1.94
N GLN A 6 5.73 -26.04 -2.57
CA GLN A 6 4.73 -25.21 -3.24
C GLN A 6 4.09 -24.21 -2.27
N LEU A 7 3.68 -24.67 -1.09
CA LEU A 7 3.05 -23.82 -0.09
C LEU A 7 4.02 -22.74 0.43
N LYS A 8 5.30 -23.08 0.64
CA LYS A 8 6.34 -22.09 1.00
C LYS A 8 6.48 -21.00 -0.06
N ASN A 9 6.51 -21.40 -1.33
CA ASN A 9 6.65 -20.45 -2.45
C ASN A 9 5.42 -19.56 -2.60
N GLN A 10 4.22 -20.10 -2.45
CA GLN A 10 2.98 -19.31 -2.46
C GLN A 10 2.95 -18.31 -1.31
N HIS A 11 3.30 -18.76 -0.10
CA HIS A 11 3.40 -17.90 1.07
C HIS A 11 4.37 -16.74 0.83
N LEU A 12 5.57 -17.05 0.36
CA LEU A 12 6.55 -16.03 0.01
C LEU A 12 6.00 -15.03 -1.01
N LEU A 13 5.40 -15.49 -2.12
CA LEU A 13 4.91 -14.60 -3.18
C LEU A 13 3.73 -13.73 -2.75
N TRP A 14 2.91 -14.16 -1.79
CA TRP A 14 1.85 -13.35 -1.21
C TRP A 14 2.35 -12.35 -0.16
N ARG A 15 3.40 -12.70 0.59
CA ARG A 15 4.01 -11.80 1.57
C ARG A 15 4.93 -10.77 0.94
N ALA A 16 5.82 -11.22 0.05
CA ALA A 16 6.79 -10.41 -0.67
C ALA A 16 6.25 -9.83 -1.99
N GLY A 17 4.95 -9.94 -2.26
CA GLY A 17 4.30 -9.50 -3.49
C GLY A 17 2.78 -9.53 -3.36
N PHE A 18 2.09 -9.66 -4.48
CA PHE A 18 0.62 -9.77 -4.52
C PHE A 18 0.15 -11.16 -4.96
N GLY A 19 0.96 -12.18 -4.67
CA GLY A 19 0.68 -13.56 -5.02
C GLY A 19 1.29 -14.00 -6.36
N PRO A 20 1.24 -15.31 -6.64
CA PRO A 20 1.79 -15.88 -7.86
C PRO A 20 0.94 -15.49 -9.10
N MET A 21 1.62 -15.10 -10.18
CA MET A 21 0.98 -14.89 -11.48
C MET A 21 0.65 -16.25 -12.12
N ALA A 22 -0.46 -16.34 -12.87
CA ALA A 22 -0.91 -17.60 -13.48
C ALA A 22 0.17 -18.31 -14.31
N SER A 23 0.97 -17.53 -15.06
CA SER A 23 2.08 -18.05 -15.87
C SER A 23 3.18 -18.75 -15.05
N ALA A 24 3.33 -18.40 -13.77
CA ALA A 24 4.36 -18.94 -12.88
C ALA A 24 3.91 -20.20 -12.12
N TYR A 25 2.65 -20.66 -12.25
CA TYR A 25 2.12 -21.79 -11.48
C TYR A 25 2.86 -23.11 -11.71
N HIS A 26 3.48 -23.30 -12.87
CA HIS A 26 4.29 -24.48 -13.16
C HIS A 26 5.57 -24.56 -12.32
N GLN A 27 6.14 -23.42 -11.96
CA GLN A 27 7.43 -23.33 -11.27
C GLN A 27 7.32 -23.42 -9.74
N LEU A 28 6.11 -23.21 -9.20
CA LEU A 28 5.86 -23.18 -7.76
C LEU A 28 6.27 -24.45 -7.02
N SER A 29 6.18 -25.62 -7.65
CA SER A 29 6.53 -26.90 -7.01
C SER A 29 7.98 -27.34 -7.26
N THR A 30 8.67 -26.75 -8.24
CA THR A 30 9.99 -27.21 -8.70
C THR A 30 11.13 -26.36 -8.18
N VAL A 31 10.91 -25.05 -8.00
CA VAL A 31 11.94 -24.11 -7.58
C VAL A 31 11.97 -23.99 -6.06
N SER A 32 13.16 -23.91 -5.47
CA SER A 32 13.32 -23.67 -4.03
C SER A 32 12.95 -22.23 -3.64
N TYR A 33 12.34 -22.03 -2.47
CA TYR A 33 11.98 -20.70 -1.95
C TYR A 33 13.18 -19.76 -1.88
N LYS A 34 14.38 -20.26 -1.56
CA LYS A 34 15.62 -19.46 -1.52
C LYS A 34 15.95 -18.84 -2.89
N SER A 35 15.66 -19.55 -3.98
CA SER A 35 15.84 -19.02 -5.34
C SER A 35 14.80 -17.93 -5.64
N TYR A 36 13.54 -18.11 -5.22
CA TYR A 36 12.53 -17.05 -5.34
C TYR A 36 12.88 -15.79 -4.56
N VAL A 37 13.37 -15.93 -3.32
CA VAL A 37 13.86 -14.79 -2.52
C VAL A 37 14.89 -13.99 -3.31
N ASN A 38 15.92 -14.66 -3.84
CA ASN A 38 16.97 -13.99 -4.63
C ASN A 38 16.41 -13.33 -5.90
N SER A 39 15.50 -13.99 -6.61
CA SER A 39 14.86 -13.45 -7.81
C SER A 39 14.03 -12.20 -7.51
N LEU A 40 13.27 -12.18 -6.40
CA LEU A 40 12.49 -11.02 -5.98
C LEU A 40 13.36 -9.80 -5.68
N PHE A 41 14.47 -10.00 -4.96
CA PHE A 41 15.43 -8.94 -4.68
C PHE A 41 16.18 -8.47 -5.93
N LYS A 42 16.49 -9.39 -6.86
CA LYS A 42 17.14 -9.05 -8.14
C LYS A 42 16.22 -8.24 -9.05
N ALA A 43 14.97 -8.67 -9.21
CA ALA A 43 13.97 -7.95 -10.00
C ALA A 43 13.73 -6.55 -9.44
N SER A 44 13.68 -6.44 -8.11
CA SER A 44 13.47 -5.17 -7.39
C SER A 44 14.76 -4.33 -7.23
N ALA A 45 15.91 -4.76 -7.76
CA ALA A 45 17.16 -4.02 -7.61
C ALA A 45 17.22 -2.78 -8.51
N LYS A 46 16.55 -2.81 -9.67
CA LYS A 46 16.44 -1.65 -10.56
C LYS A 46 15.54 -0.60 -9.91
N GLY A 47 15.88 0.68 -10.08
CA GLY A 47 15.00 1.77 -9.67
C GLY A 47 13.67 1.73 -10.46
N PRO A 48 12.52 1.98 -9.80
CA PRO A 48 11.24 2.07 -10.49
C PRO A 48 11.22 3.30 -11.39
N GLN A 49 10.41 3.23 -12.45
CA GLN A 49 10.09 4.43 -13.22
C GLN A 49 9.03 5.25 -12.47
N MET A 50 9.17 6.57 -12.50
CA MET A 50 8.19 7.48 -11.92
C MET A 50 6.85 7.29 -12.63
N ILE A 51 5.77 7.14 -11.85
CA ILE A 51 4.42 7.17 -12.39
C ILE A 51 4.01 8.63 -12.52
N ASP A 52 3.98 9.09 -13.77
CA ASP A 52 3.71 10.49 -14.07
C ASP A 52 2.40 10.63 -14.84
N VAL A 53 1.35 10.98 -14.09
CA VAL A 53 -0.01 11.16 -14.62
C VAL A 53 -0.45 12.62 -14.62
N ALA A 54 0.39 13.53 -14.14
CA ALA A 54 0.10 14.95 -14.21
C ALA A 54 0.26 15.45 -15.65
N ASP A 55 -0.86 15.94 -16.18
CA ASP A 55 -0.91 16.59 -17.49
C ASP A 55 0.13 17.71 -17.60
N THR A 56 0.80 17.79 -18.76
CA THR A 56 1.74 18.86 -19.12
C THR A 56 1.11 20.24 -18.95
N ALA A 57 -0.20 20.37 -19.17
CA ALA A 57 -0.93 21.61 -18.92
C ALA A 57 -0.97 21.99 -17.42
N VAL A 58 -1.18 21.02 -16.52
CA VAL A 58 -1.18 21.23 -15.07
C VAL A 58 0.22 21.59 -14.59
N LYS A 59 1.24 20.90 -15.08
CA LYS A 59 2.64 21.20 -14.79
C LYS A 59 3.04 22.58 -15.30
N GLY A 60 2.72 22.89 -16.55
CA GLY A 60 3.00 24.19 -17.17
C GLY A 60 2.29 25.34 -16.46
N LEU A 61 1.05 25.13 -16.00
CA LEU A 61 0.34 26.11 -15.17
C LEU A 61 0.99 26.27 -13.80
N ILE A 62 1.37 25.19 -13.12
CA ILE A 62 2.01 25.28 -11.80
C ILE A 62 3.40 25.92 -11.89
N MET A 63 4.20 25.54 -12.88
CA MET A 63 5.52 26.11 -13.15
C MET A 63 5.41 27.58 -13.62
N GLY A 64 4.49 27.88 -14.53
CA GLY A 64 4.22 29.25 -14.97
C GLY A 64 3.68 30.14 -13.86
N VAL A 65 2.90 29.59 -12.92
CA VAL A 65 2.46 30.28 -11.70
C VAL A 65 3.61 30.47 -10.72
N GLN A 66 4.57 29.56 -10.64
CA GLN A 66 5.77 29.76 -9.81
C GLN A 66 6.62 30.91 -10.35
N GLU A 67 6.84 30.96 -11.66
CA GLU A 67 7.49 32.09 -12.32
C GLU A 67 6.69 33.40 -12.16
N ALA A 68 5.36 33.34 -12.27
CA ALA A 68 4.49 34.51 -12.14
C ALA A 68 4.22 34.94 -10.67
N SER A 69 4.35 34.04 -9.70
CA SER A 69 4.30 34.32 -8.25
C SER A 69 5.52 35.13 -7.84
N THR A 70 6.62 34.98 -8.55
CA THR A 70 7.80 35.87 -8.44
C THR A 70 7.49 37.28 -8.99
N LYS A 71 6.44 37.41 -9.84
CA LYS A 71 5.95 38.65 -10.47
C LYS A 71 4.55 39.10 -10.00
N LYS A 72 4.03 38.62 -8.85
CA LYS A 72 2.71 38.98 -8.28
C LYS A 72 1.52 38.88 -9.27
N ARG A 73 1.36 37.75 -9.98
CA ARG A 73 0.10 37.44 -10.67
C ARG A 73 -0.70 36.43 -9.86
N ASP A 74 -1.77 36.89 -9.22
CA ASP A 74 -2.70 36.00 -8.51
C ASP A 74 -3.56 35.21 -9.50
N LEU A 75 -3.54 33.88 -9.37
CA LEU A 75 -4.44 32.96 -10.09
C LEU A 75 -5.91 33.34 -9.88
N ASN A 76 -6.69 33.41 -10.97
CA ASN A 76 -8.14 33.63 -10.90
C ASN A 76 -8.83 32.46 -10.15
N PRO A 77 -9.79 32.70 -9.24
CA PRO A 77 -10.56 31.64 -8.57
C PRO A 77 -11.08 30.51 -9.48
N GLU A 78 -11.45 30.80 -10.72
CA GLU A 78 -11.89 29.79 -11.69
C GLU A 78 -10.76 28.85 -12.14
N GLU A 79 -9.56 29.38 -12.40
CA GLU A 79 -8.39 28.59 -12.78
C GLU A 79 -7.97 27.67 -11.63
N ARG A 80 -7.99 28.16 -10.39
CA ARG A 80 -7.74 27.35 -9.19
C ARG A 80 -8.74 26.21 -9.07
N ARG A 81 -10.01 26.45 -9.39
CA ARG A 81 -11.06 25.42 -9.36
C ARG A 81 -10.84 24.36 -10.44
N ARG A 82 -10.47 24.76 -11.66
CA ARG A 82 -10.14 23.84 -12.76
C ARG A 82 -8.93 22.97 -12.43
N ILE A 83 -7.84 23.57 -11.95
CA ILE A 83 -6.63 22.83 -11.53
C ILE A 83 -6.96 21.80 -10.44
N ARG A 84 -7.79 22.17 -9.46
CA ARG A 84 -8.22 21.24 -8.39
C ARG A 84 -9.08 20.10 -8.95
N GLN A 85 -9.98 20.36 -9.89
CA GLN A 85 -10.80 19.33 -10.52
C GLN A 85 -9.94 18.36 -11.33
N GLN A 86 -9.03 18.88 -12.15
CA GLN A 86 -8.12 18.07 -12.95
C GLN A 86 -7.15 17.27 -12.07
N SER A 87 -6.62 17.86 -11.00
CA SER A 87 -5.76 17.16 -10.05
C SER A 87 -6.48 16.00 -9.37
N ARG A 88 -7.77 16.16 -9.03
CA ARG A 88 -8.58 15.05 -8.47
C ARG A 88 -8.75 13.91 -9.44
N GLU A 89 -8.97 14.20 -10.73
CA GLU A 89 -9.07 13.15 -11.75
C GLU A 89 -7.71 12.48 -11.97
N ASN A 90 -6.63 13.25 -11.99
CA ASN A 90 -5.28 12.69 -12.12
C ASN A 90 -4.88 11.85 -10.91
N ILE A 91 -5.35 12.14 -9.70
CA ILE A 91 -5.12 11.27 -8.52
C ILE A 91 -5.84 9.92 -8.68
N LYS A 92 -7.04 9.90 -9.27
CA LYS A 92 -7.72 8.63 -9.61
C LYS A 92 -6.91 7.84 -10.64
N ASN A 93 -6.39 8.52 -11.66
CA ASN A 93 -5.51 7.89 -12.65
C ASN A 93 -4.22 7.37 -11.99
N LEU A 94 -3.59 8.12 -11.09
CA LEU A 94 -2.41 7.68 -10.32
C LEU A 94 -2.69 6.39 -9.57
N ASN A 95 -3.86 6.28 -8.93
CA ASN A 95 -4.30 5.09 -8.22
C ASN A 95 -4.45 3.89 -9.16
N ILE A 96 -5.16 4.05 -10.27
CA ILE A 96 -5.35 2.98 -11.25
C ILE A 96 -4.01 2.55 -11.88
N THR A 97 -3.16 3.50 -12.28
CA THR A 97 -1.85 3.21 -12.86
C THR A 97 -0.95 2.46 -11.87
N TRP A 98 -0.94 2.86 -10.60
CA TRP A 98 -0.15 2.16 -9.59
C TRP A 98 -0.70 0.76 -9.29
N LEU A 99 -2.02 0.57 -9.28
CA LEU A 99 -2.62 -0.76 -9.19
C LEU A 99 -2.23 -1.66 -10.37
N ASN A 100 -2.23 -1.13 -11.59
CA ASN A 100 -1.77 -1.86 -12.77
C ASN A 100 -0.29 -2.23 -12.63
N GLU A 101 0.56 -1.33 -12.14
CA GLU A 101 1.97 -1.64 -11.83
C GLU A 101 2.10 -2.77 -10.79
N MET A 102 1.27 -2.77 -9.74
CA MET A 102 1.25 -3.87 -8.75
C MET A 102 0.86 -5.22 -9.37
N VAL A 103 0.02 -5.22 -10.42
CA VAL A 103 -0.40 -6.44 -11.14
C VAL A 103 0.69 -6.90 -12.10
N ASP A 104 1.22 -6.02 -12.93
CA ASP A 104 2.00 -6.40 -14.12
C ASP A 104 3.52 -6.35 -13.90
N SER A 105 4.02 -5.58 -12.93
CA SER A 105 5.45 -5.37 -12.72
C SER A 105 6.16 -6.60 -12.16
N ASP A 106 7.35 -6.88 -12.66
CA ASP A 106 8.25 -7.89 -12.07
C ASP A 106 8.79 -7.46 -10.68
N GLN A 107 8.72 -6.15 -10.36
CA GLN A 107 9.23 -5.57 -9.10
C GLN A 107 8.26 -5.75 -7.92
N GLN A 108 7.67 -6.93 -7.80
CA GLN A 108 6.61 -7.25 -6.83
C GLN A 108 6.99 -6.90 -5.37
N LEU A 109 8.24 -7.19 -4.97
CA LEU A 109 8.71 -6.88 -3.62
C LEU A 109 8.80 -5.37 -3.39
N ARG A 110 9.29 -4.60 -4.37
CA ARG A 110 9.33 -3.15 -4.28
C ARG A 110 7.92 -2.56 -4.15
N GLU A 111 6.98 -2.99 -4.99
CA GLU A 111 5.61 -2.46 -4.96
C GLU A 111 4.88 -2.85 -3.68
N LYS A 112 5.09 -4.08 -3.19
CA LYS A 112 4.54 -4.52 -1.91
C LYS A 112 5.08 -3.72 -0.73
N MET A 113 6.38 -3.46 -0.72
CA MET A 113 7.02 -2.63 0.30
C MET A 113 6.60 -1.15 0.19
N SER A 114 6.40 -0.67 -1.04
CA SER A 114 5.87 0.68 -1.29
C SER A 114 4.45 0.83 -0.78
N LEU A 115 3.60 -0.19 -0.93
CA LEU A 115 2.24 -0.20 -0.34
C LEU A 115 2.30 -0.13 1.18
N PHE A 116 3.21 -0.86 1.82
CA PHE A 116 3.43 -0.76 3.27
C PHE A 116 3.83 0.66 3.68
N TRP A 117 4.82 1.24 3.01
CA TRP A 117 5.29 2.60 3.32
C TRP A 117 4.25 3.68 3.03
N HIS A 118 3.47 3.55 1.96
CA HIS A 118 2.34 4.43 1.66
C HIS A 118 1.25 4.36 2.75
N GLY A 119 1.05 3.19 3.37
CA GLY A 119 0.21 3.05 4.56
C GLY A 119 0.83 3.63 5.83
N HIS A 120 2.15 3.52 5.98
CA HIS A 120 2.90 4.02 7.15
C HIS A 120 3.02 5.54 7.15
N PHE A 121 3.39 6.14 6.02
CA PHE A 121 3.51 7.58 5.79
C PHE A 121 2.25 8.11 5.10
N ALA A 122 1.11 7.87 5.74
CA ALA A 122 -0.19 8.23 5.20
C ALA A 122 -0.29 9.75 4.99
N SER A 123 -0.65 10.15 3.76
CA SER A 123 -0.80 11.55 3.38
C SER A 123 -1.98 11.75 2.44
N ARG A 124 -2.79 12.77 2.71
CA ARG A 124 -3.92 13.17 1.86
C ARG A 124 -3.65 14.56 1.30
N ASN A 125 -3.37 14.64 0.00
CA ASN A 125 -3.22 15.90 -0.72
C ASN A 125 -4.08 15.95 -1.99
N ILE A 126 -4.60 17.13 -2.32
CA ILE A 126 -5.40 17.38 -3.55
C ILE A 126 -4.49 17.73 -4.74
N ASN A 127 -3.25 18.18 -4.48
CA ASN A 127 -2.29 18.47 -5.54
C ASN A 127 -1.67 17.17 -6.06
N ILE A 128 -1.90 16.89 -7.34
CA ILE A 128 -1.38 15.69 -7.99
C ILE A 128 0.16 15.65 -7.99
N LEU A 129 0.83 16.79 -8.20
CA LEU A 129 2.30 16.82 -8.23
C LEU A 129 2.89 16.35 -6.91
N TYR A 130 2.30 16.80 -5.79
CA TYR A 130 2.78 16.44 -4.47
C TYR A 130 2.55 14.94 -4.19
N GLN A 131 1.39 14.40 -4.60
CA GLN A 131 1.11 12.98 -4.41
C GLN A 131 2.00 12.07 -5.27
N GLN A 132 2.21 12.39 -6.55
CA GLN A 132 3.07 11.56 -7.40
C GLN A 132 4.55 11.65 -6.99
N GLN A 133 5.01 12.81 -6.52
CA GLN A 133 6.37 12.98 -5.97
C GLN A 133 6.55 12.16 -4.69
N LEU A 134 5.59 12.20 -3.76
CA LEU A 134 5.64 11.38 -2.56
C LEU A 134 5.63 9.88 -2.88
N LEU A 135 4.78 9.45 -3.82
CA LEU A 135 4.76 8.06 -4.27
C LEU A 135 6.10 7.65 -4.89
N ASP A 136 6.71 8.50 -5.71
CA ASP A 136 8.02 8.23 -6.30
C ASP A 136 9.09 8.10 -5.21
N VAL A 137 9.17 9.04 -4.27
CA VAL A 137 10.07 8.97 -3.11
C VAL A 137 9.92 7.64 -2.37
N ILE A 138 8.67 7.22 -2.09
CA ILE A 138 8.38 5.95 -1.42
C ILE A 138 8.87 4.77 -2.28
N ARG A 139 8.56 4.74 -3.57
CA ARG A 139 8.91 3.63 -4.47
C ARG A 139 10.42 3.52 -4.70
N GLN A 140 11.12 4.64 -4.85
CA GLN A 140 12.59 4.67 -5.00
C GLN A 140 13.26 4.10 -3.74
N ASN A 141 12.82 4.53 -2.55
CA ASN A 141 13.42 4.18 -1.27
C ASN A 141 12.81 2.93 -0.60
N ALA A 142 11.86 2.24 -1.24
CA ALA A 142 11.09 1.16 -0.62
C ALA A 142 11.96 0.05 -0.01
N LEU A 143 13.09 -0.27 -0.65
CA LEU A 143 14.08 -1.25 -0.20
C LEU A 143 15.45 -0.59 0.08
N GLY A 144 15.47 0.72 0.33
CA GLY A 144 16.69 1.49 0.61
C GLY A 144 17.00 1.59 2.10
N ASN A 145 17.48 2.75 2.52
CA ASN A 145 17.69 3.07 3.93
C ASN A 145 16.46 3.76 4.52
N PHE A 146 15.99 3.34 5.70
CA PHE A 146 14.83 3.98 6.33
C PHE A 146 15.11 5.41 6.80
N GLY A 147 16.35 5.73 7.18
CA GLY A 147 16.74 7.11 7.51
C GLY A 147 16.62 8.06 6.32
N ASP A 148 17.04 7.61 5.13
CA ASP A 148 16.89 8.39 3.89
C ASP A 148 15.42 8.52 3.51
N LEU A 149 14.66 7.42 3.56
CA LEU A 149 13.21 7.42 3.33
C LEU A 149 12.50 8.41 4.28
N LEU A 150 12.84 8.38 5.57
CA LEU A 150 12.25 9.26 6.58
C LEU A 150 12.53 10.73 6.26
N ARG A 151 13.76 11.09 5.87
CA ARG A 151 14.12 12.46 5.49
C ARG A 151 13.39 12.92 4.24
N GLU A 152 13.42 12.12 3.18
CA GLU A 152 12.81 12.47 1.89
C GLU A 152 11.29 12.63 2.03
N VAL A 153 10.63 11.72 2.75
CA VAL A 153 9.19 11.85 3.04
C VAL A 153 8.90 13.09 3.89
N SER A 154 9.71 13.35 4.92
CA SER A 154 9.54 14.51 5.81
C SER A 154 9.68 15.85 5.08
N LYS A 155 10.49 15.88 4.01
CA LYS A 155 10.72 17.05 3.16
C LYS A 155 9.77 17.14 1.96
N SER A 156 8.96 16.11 1.72
CA SER A 156 7.99 16.11 0.63
C SER A 156 6.91 17.17 0.83
N ALA A 157 6.52 17.84 -0.26
CA ALA A 157 5.46 18.84 -0.22
C ALA A 157 4.11 18.27 0.26
N ALA A 158 3.83 17.01 -0.07
CA ALA A 158 2.63 16.32 0.39
C ALA A 158 2.60 16.25 1.93
N MET A 159 3.69 15.81 2.57
CA MET A 159 3.77 15.66 4.02
C MET A 159 3.79 17.01 4.74
N ILE A 160 4.59 17.96 4.24
CA ILE A 160 4.67 19.33 4.78
C ILE A 160 3.29 20.00 4.77
N ASN A 161 2.52 19.81 3.71
CA ASN A 161 1.19 20.39 3.60
C ASN A 161 0.16 19.63 4.45
N PHE A 162 0.19 18.30 4.44
CA PHE A 162 -0.77 17.46 5.17
C PHE A 162 -0.69 17.68 6.69
N LEU A 163 0.52 17.86 7.22
CA LEU A 163 0.75 18.07 8.65
C LEU A 163 0.92 19.55 9.04
N ASN A 164 0.58 20.48 8.13
CA ASN A 164 0.62 21.93 8.35
C ASN A 164 1.99 22.47 8.79
N ASN A 165 3.08 21.79 8.42
CA ASN A 165 4.45 22.24 8.76
C ASN A 165 4.84 23.49 7.97
N ASN A 166 4.19 23.77 6.84
CA ASN A 166 4.34 25.04 6.11
C ASN A 166 3.94 26.29 6.93
N GLN A 167 3.17 26.12 8.00
CA GLN A 167 2.76 27.18 8.94
C GLN A 167 3.68 27.26 10.18
N ASN A 168 4.63 26.31 10.31
CA ASN A 168 5.53 26.22 11.46
C ASN A 168 6.64 27.27 11.36
N LYS A 169 6.55 28.32 12.19
CA LYS A 169 7.46 29.46 12.17
C LYS A 169 7.92 29.83 13.57
N LYS A 170 9.10 30.44 13.66
CA LYS A 170 9.65 30.99 14.91
C LYS A 170 8.60 31.85 15.63
N GLY A 171 8.49 31.68 16.94
CA GLY A 171 7.51 32.36 17.80
C GLY A 171 6.13 31.70 17.83
N HIS A 172 5.77 30.91 16.82
CA HIS A 172 4.53 30.11 16.79
C HIS A 172 4.81 28.69 16.29
N PRO A 173 5.51 27.85 17.08
CA PRO A 173 5.79 26.48 16.68
C PRO A 173 4.51 25.66 16.50
N ASN A 174 4.41 24.93 15.40
CA ASN A 174 3.33 23.97 15.16
C ASN A 174 3.82 22.56 15.49
N GLU A 175 3.25 21.98 16.55
CA GLU A 175 3.65 20.67 17.08
C GLU A 175 3.19 19.48 16.23
N ASN A 176 2.24 19.68 15.31
CA ASN A 176 1.59 18.57 14.60
C ASN A 176 2.61 17.66 13.91
N PHE A 177 3.48 18.20 13.04
CA PHE A 177 4.49 17.39 12.36
C PHE A 177 5.46 16.70 13.34
N ALA A 178 5.91 17.40 14.38
CA ALA A 178 6.80 16.85 15.39
C ALA A 178 6.15 15.69 16.17
N ARG A 179 4.86 15.82 16.50
CA ARG A 179 4.10 14.77 17.18
C ARG A 179 3.97 13.55 16.28
N GLU A 180 3.53 13.73 15.03
CA GLU A 180 3.31 12.60 14.11
C GLU A 180 4.61 11.87 13.75
N VAL A 181 5.72 12.60 13.54
CA VAL A 181 7.01 11.96 13.23
C VAL A 181 7.53 11.12 14.40
N MET A 182 7.36 11.59 15.63
CA MET A 182 7.77 10.85 16.84
C MET A 182 6.80 9.71 17.18
N GLU A 183 5.49 9.95 17.07
CA GLU A 183 4.45 9.01 17.47
C GLU A 183 4.20 7.93 16.42
N LEU A 184 3.90 8.31 15.18
CA LEU A 184 3.38 7.39 14.18
C LEU A 184 4.47 6.87 13.25
N PHE A 185 5.47 7.71 12.95
CA PHE A 185 6.49 7.39 11.95
C PHE A 185 7.79 6.80 12.53
N THR A 186 8.07 6.95 13.84
CA THR A 186 9.35 6.49 14.39
C THR A 186 9.25 5.72 15.70
N MET A 187 8.99 6.34 16.85
CA MET A 187 9.21 5.70 18.15
C MET A 187 7.97 5.02 18.73
N GLY A 188 6.77 5.42 18.30
CA GLY A 188 5.54 4.98 18.93
C GLY A 188 5.21 5.80 20.16
N ARG A 189 3.91 5.91 20.46
CA ARG A 189 3.39 6.62 21.63
C ARG A 189 4.02 6.12 22.95
N GLY A 190 4.36 7.06 23.83
CA GLY A 190 4.89 6.76 25.18
C GLY A 190 6.41 6.69 25.27
N ASN A 191 7.14 6.96 24.18
CA ASN A 191 8.61 6.90 24.14
C ASN A 191 9.29 8.28 24.07
N TYR A 192 8.54 9.35 24.36
CA TYR A 192 8.98 10.73 24.35
C TYR A 192 8.12 11.54 25.32
N THR A 193 8.60 12.72 25.71
CA THR A 193 7.85 13.65 26.53
C THR A 193 7.16 14.71 25.68
N GLU A 194 6.16 15.37 26.27
CA GLU A 194 5.51 16.52 25.64
C GLU A 194 6.50 17.68 25.40
N ASN A 195 7.53 17.80 26.24
CA ASN A 195 8.59 18.78 26.03
C ASN A 195 9.45 18.46 24.81
N ASP A 196 9.73 17.18 24.54
CA ASP A 196 10.47 16.78 23.34
C ASP A 196 9.72 17.18 22.07
N ILE A 197 8.39 17.05 22.06
CA ILE A 197 7.54 17.46 20.93
C ILE A 197 7.65 18.97 20.69
N LYS A 198 7.56 19.78 21.75
CA LYS A 198 7.68 21.24 21.67
C LYS A 198 9.03 21.67 21.12
N GLU A 199 10.10 21.08 21.63
CA GLU A 199 11.46 21.40 21.22
C GLU A 199 11.77 20.90 19.80
N ALA A 200 11.25 19.73 19.43
CA ALA A 200 11.31 19.23 18.05
C ALA A 200 10.51 20.13 17.09
N ALA A 201 9.33 20.59 17.48
CA ALA A 201 8.51 21.51 16.69
C ALA A 201 9.26 22.81 16.39
N ARG A 202 9.99 23.36 17.38
CA ARG A 202 10.89 24.50 17.20
C ARG A 202 11.99 24.20 16.18
N ALA A 203 12.57 23.00 16.19
CA ALA A 203 13.60 22.59 15.25
C ALA A 203 13.07 22.44 13.80
N PHE A 204 11.80 22.09 13.61
CA PHE A 204 11.17 22.02 12.29
C PHE A 204 10.66 23.36 11.74
N THR A 205 10.78 24.46 12.50
CA THR A 205 10.36 25.79 12.02
C THR A 205 11.09 26.20 10.74
N GLY A 206 10.39 26.90 9.84
CA GLY A 206 10.94 27.35 8.56
C GLY A 206 10.99 26.29 7.47
N TRP A 207 10.63 25.03 7.74
CA TRP A 207 10.44 24.02 6.70
C TRP A 207 9.21 24.34 5.86
N GLY A 208 9.35 24.21 4.54
CA GLY A 208 8.28 24.50 3.60
C GLY A 208 8.53 23.81 2.27
N ALA A 209 7.59 24.01 1.33
CA ALA A 209 7.74 23.59 -0.04
C ALA A 209 7.39 24.73 -1.00
N THR A 210 7.99 24.69 -2.19
CA THR A 210 7.62 25.52 -3.33
C THR A 210 6.29 25.05 -3.94
N LEU A 211 5.76 25.81 -4.92
CA LEU A 211 4.56 25.41 -5.67
C LEU A 211 4.80 24.17 -6.56
N SER A 212 6.04 23.98 -7.05
CA SER A 212 6.48 22.78 -7.78
C SER A 212 6.63 21.55 -6.89
N GLY A 213 6.60 21.71 -5.57
CA GLY A 213 6.71 20.62 -4.60
C GLY A 213 8.12 20.34 -4.11
N GLU A 214 9.09 21.19 -4.45
CA GLU A 214 10.46 21.11 -3.96
C GLU A 214 10.56 21.62 -2.52
N PHE A 215 11.42 21.01 -1.72
CA PHE A 215 11.67 21.47 -0.35
C PHE A 215 12.32 22.86 -0.34
N ALA A 216 11.85 23.73 0.56
CA ALA A 216 12.37 25.06 0.75
C ALA A 216 12.54 25.37 2.25
N PHE A 217 13.77 25.70 2.66
CA PHE A 217 14.07 26.13 4.02
C PHE A 217 14.08 27.66 4.14
N ARG A 218 13.13 28.20 4.91
CA ARG A 218 12.96 29.64 5.13
C ARG A 218 13.72 30.07 6.39
N LYS A 219 15.00 30.39 6.22
CA LYS A 219 15.92 30.76 7.32
C LYS A 219 15.35 31.81 8.27
N PHE A 220 14.72 32.87 7.77
CA PHE A 220 14.15 33.95 8.61
C PHE A 220 12.93 33.53 9.44
N GLN A 221 12.33 32.38 9.13
CA GLN A 221 11.22 31.80 9.88
C GLN A 221 11.67 30.67 10.81
N HIS A 222 12.96 30.31 10.81
CA HIS A 222 13.52 29.28 11.67
C HIS A 222 13.89 29.83 13.05
N ASP A 223 13.67 29.03 14.08
CA ASP A 223 14.12 29.31 15.44
C ASP A 223 15.55 28.81 15.65
N ASP A 224 16.54 29.69 15.63
CA ASP A 224 17.95 29.37 15.94
C ASP A 224 18.26 29.26 17.45
N GLY A 225 17.23 29.23 18.32
CA GLY A 225 17.42 29.05 19.75
C GLY A 225 18.03 27.68 20.10
N LYS A 226 18.64 27.59 21.29
CA LYS A 226 19.06 26.31 21.89
C LYS A 226 17.82 25.47 22.17
N LYS A 227 17.86 24.20 21.75
CA LYS A 227 16.77 23.23 21.87
C LYS A 227 17.26 21.95 22.52
N THR A 228 16.41 21.27 23.27
CA THR A 228 16.72 19.95 23.85
C THR A 228 15.70 18.93 23.38
N VAL A 229 16.13 17.91 22.65
CA VAL A 229 15.27 16.83 22.15
C VAL A 229 15.88 15.49 22.55
N LEU A 230 15.15 14.68 23.30
CA LEU A 230 15.56 13.35 23.78
C LEU A 230 16.95 13.35 24.47
N GLY A 231 17.17 14.35 25.33
CA GLY A 231 18.40 14.51 26.09
C GLY A 231 19.58 15.12 25.33
N LYS A 232 19.44 15.40 24.02
CA LYS A 232 20.46 16.11 23.24
C LYS A 232 20.14 17.58 23.15
N THR A 233 21.10 18.42 23.52
CA THR A 233 20.93 19.87 23.52
C THR A 233 21.88 20.55 22.53
N GLY A 234 21.35 21.46 21.71
CA GLY A 234 22.14 22.26 20.76
C GLY A 234 21.29 23.26 19.99
N ASN A 235 21.87 23.94 19.00
CA ASN A 235 21.07 24.65 18.00
C ASN A 235 20.55 23.65 16.95
N LEU A 236 19.61 22.81 17.37
CA LEU A 236 19.11 21.71 16.55
C LEU A 236 18.19 22.23 15.44
N ASN A 237 18.38 21.72 14.22
CA ASN A 237 17.45 21.89 13.10
C ASN A 237 16.62 20.61 12.88
N GLY A 238 15.69 20.63 11.92
CA GLY A 238 14.82 19.48 11.65
C GLY A 238 15.57 18.20 11.21
N ASP A 239 16.66 18.31 10.45
CA ASP A 239 17.46 17.15 10.06
C ASP A 239 18.18 16.54 11.27
N ASP A 240 18.63 17.38 12.21
CA ASP A 240 19.20 16.93 13.48
C ASP A 240 18.18 16.16 14.30
N VAL A 241 16.94 16.63 14.40
CA VAL A 241 15.88 15.89 15.10
C VAL A 241 15.65 14.52 14.47
N LEU A 242 15.58 14.43 13.13
CA LEU A 242 15.46 13.13 12.45
C LEU A 242 16.65 12.21 12.75
N ASN A 243 17.87 12.74 12.79
CA ASN A 243 19.06 11.98 13.20
C ASN A 243 18.92 11.46 14.63
N ILE A 244 18.51 12.31 15.57
CA ILE A 244 18.32 11.94 16.97
C ILE A 244 17.32 10.77 17.08
N LEU A 245 16.19 10.85 16.37
CA LEU A 245 15.20 9.76 16.35
C LEU A 245 15.79 8.45 15.84
N LEU A 246 16.63 8.48 14.81
CA LEU A 246 17.29 7.30 14.25
C LEU A 246 18.36 6.73 15.20
N GLU A 247 19.00 7.56 16.03
CA GLU A 247 19.96 7.06 17.03
C GLU A 247 19.30 6.23 18.14
N HIS A 248 18.00 6.42 18.40
CA HIS A 248 17.28 5.62 19.39
C HIS A 248 16.86 4.25 18.82
N LYS A 249 17.33 3.17 19.48
CA LYS A 249 16.96 1.78 19.16
C LYS A 249 15.44 1.51 19.19
N GLN A 250 14.69 2.32 19.93
CA GLN A 250 13.23 2.25 19.95
C GLN A 250 12.61 2.48 18.56
N THR A 251 13.20 3.34 17.73
CA THR A 251 12.77 3.56 16.35
C THR A 251 12.90 2.28 15.52
N ALA A 252 14.04 1.59 15.61
CA ALA A 252 14.23 0.29 14.94
C ALA A 252 13.19 -0.73 15.43
N THR A 253 12.96 -0.83 16.74
CA THR A 253 11.99 -1.76 17.34
C THR A 253 10.56 -1.50 16.85
N TYR A 254 10.15 -0.23 16.82
CA TYR A 254 8.81 0.15 16.37
C TYR A 254 8.59 -0.15 14.88
N ILE A 255 9.54 0.22 14.02
CA ILE A 255 9.47 -0.04 12.58
C ILE A 255 9.47 -1.53 12.30
N THR A 256 10.39 -2.28 12.90
CA THR A 256 10.47 -3.74 12.76
C THR A 256 9.19 -4.42 13.21
N ARG A 257 8.56 -3.97 14.31
CA ARG A 257 7.26 -4.52 14.74
C ARG A 257 6.17 -4.27 13.70
N LYS A 258 6.12 -3.08 13.07
CA LYS A 258 5.14 -2.80 11.99
C LYS A 258 5.41 -3.64 10.75
N VAL A 259 6.67 -3.79 10.34
CA VAL A 259 7.08 -4.65 9.22
C VAL A 259 6.70 -6.10 9.52
N TYR A 260 7.01 -6.62 10.71
CA TYR A 260 6.66 -7.98 11.11
C TYR A 260 5.15 -8.22 11.03
N ARG A 261 4.35 -7.29 11.57
CA ARG A 261 2.88 -7.39 11.50
C ARG A 261 2.34 -7.38 10.08
N PHE A 262 2.99 -6.65 9.18
CA PHE A 262 2.56 -6.57 7.78
C PHE A 262 3.06 -7.74 6.91
N PHE A 263 4.23 -8.31 7.18
CA PHE A 263 4.83 -9.32 6.31
C PHE A 263 4.76 -10.75 6.86
N VAL A 264 4.59 -10.92 8.18
CA VAL A 264 4.66 -12.23 8.83
C VAL A 264 3.30 -12.59 9.43
N ASN A 265 2.92 -11.92 10.52
CA ASN A 265 1.76 -12.29 11.32
C ASN A 265 1.23 -11.09 12.11
N ASP A 266 -0.09 -10.90 12.17
CA ASP A 266 -0.72 -9.80 12.90
C ASP A 266 -0.40 -9.83 14.40
N ILE A 267 -0.16 -11.02 14.96
CA ILE A 267 0.31 -11.25 16.33
C ILE A 267 1.85 -11.35 16.30
N PRO A 268 2.58 -10.33 16.78
CA PRO A 268 4.04 -10.32 16.73
C PRO A 268 4.64 -11.33 17.71
N ASP A 269 5.72 -11.99 17.28
CA ASP A 269 6.60 -12.77 18.15
C ASP A 269 7.73 -11.86 18.64
N GLU A 270 7.67 -11.43 19.91
CA GLU A 270 8.56 -10.38 20.43
C GLU A 270 10.05 -10.78 20.42
N ALA A 271 10.36 -12.08 20.49
CA ALA A 271 11.73 -12.58 20.36
C ALA A 271 12.27 -12.34 18.93
N HIS A 272 11.49 -12.67 17.91
CA HIS A 272 11.86 -12.40 16.51
C HIS A 272 11.90 -10.90 16.22
N VAL A 273 10.95 -10.12 16.75
CA VAL A 273 10.94 -8.66 16.56
C VAL A 273 12.20 -8.03 17.15
N THR A 274 12.62 -8.44 18.35
CA THR A 274 13.84 -7.92 18.99
C THR A 274 15.08 -8.33 18.20
N TRP A 275 15.19 -9.60 17.78
CA TRP A 275 16.32 -10.06 16.97
C TRP A 275 16.43 -9.30 15.63
N LEU A 276 15.31 -9.08 14.94
CA LEU A 276 15.25 -8.31 13.70
C LEU A 276 15.57 -6.83 13.95
N ALA A 277 15.07 -6.24 15.03
CA ALA A 277 15.27 -4.82 15.35
C ALA A 277 16.73 -4.52 15.67
N ASP A 278 17.40 -5.42 16.39
CA ASP A 278 18.83 -5.29 16.71
C ASP A 278 19.69 -5.26 15.45
N ARG A 279 19.41 -6.16 14.51
CA ARG A 279 20.11 -6.23 13.22
C ARG A 279 19.78 -5.05 12.32
N PHE A 280 18.52 -4.63 12.28
CA PHE A 280 18.09 -3.45 11.54
C PHE A 280 18.75 -2.16 12.06
N TYR A 281 18.92 -2.04 13.38
CA TYR A 281 19.65 -0.93 13.98
C TYR A 281 21.16 -1.00 13.66
N GLN A 282 21.77 -2.18 13.77
CA GLN A 282 23.20 -2.40 13.46
C GLN A 282 23.54 -2.15 11.99
N SER A 283 22.64 -2.49 11.07
CA SER A 283 22.79 -2.20 9.63
C SER A 283 22.56 -0.72 9.28
N ARG A 284 22.39 0.14 10.29
CA ARG A 284 22.04 1.55 10.14
C ARG A 284 20.75 1.75 9.35
N TYR A 285 19.74 0.92 9.63
CA TYR A 285 18.40 1.00 9.03
C TYR A 285 18.32 0.58 7.55
N ASP A 286 19.10 -0.42 7.13
CA ASP A 286 18.94 -1.02 5.79
C ASP A 286 17.67 -1.89 5.72
N ILE A 287 16.69 -1.44 4.92
CA ILE A 287 15.40 -2.12 4.77
C ILE A 287 15.57 -3.44 4.00
N LYS A 288 16.45 -3.47 2.99
CA LYS A 288 16.69 -4.67 2.19
C LYS A 288 17.25 -5.80 3.04
N GLU A 289 18.17 -5.50 3.96
CA GLU A 289 18.69 -6.48 4.91
C GLU A 289 17.61 -7.00 5.85
N LEU A 290 16.78 -6.11 6.41
CA LEU A 290 15.64 -6.51 7.25
C LEU A 290 14.70 -7.48 6.51
N MET A 291 14.34 -7.16 5.26
CA MET A 291 13.47 -8.02 4.46
C MET A 291 14.14 -9.35 4.08
N LYS A 292 15.46 -9.35 3.83
CA LYS A 292 16.22 -10.59 3.59
C LYS A 292 16.22 -11.49 4.82
N ASP A 293 16.45 -10.92 6.00
CA ASP A 293 16.46 -11.67 7.25
C ASP A 293 15.10 -12.32 7.51
N ILE A 294 13.99 -11.62 7.24
CA ILE A 294 12.62 -12.17 7.36
C ILE A 294 12.42 -13.33 6.37
N PHE A 295 12.62 -13.11 5.06
CA PHE A 295 12.27 -14.11 4.05
C PHE A 295 13.25 -15.29 3.98
N SER A 296 14.46 -15.15 4.52
CA SER A 296 15.44 -16.25 4.55
C SER A 296 15.31 -17.12 5.80
N SER A 297 14.61 -16.65 6.83
CA SER A 297 14.44 -17.36 8.09
C SER A 297 13.51 -18.56 7.96
N GLU A 298 13.81 -19.65 8.66
CA GLU A 298 12.97 -20.85 8.62
C GLU A 298 11.61 -20.65 9.29
N TRP A 299 11.58 -19.93 10.43
CA TRP A 299 10.36 -19.63 11.18
C TRP A 299 9.31 -18.86 10.37
N PHE A 300 9.72 -18.14 9.33
CA PHE A 300 8.81 -17.43 8.43
C PHE A 300 7.86 -18.40 7.72
N TYR A 301 8.31 -19.63 7.47
CA TYR A 301 7.56 -20.68 6.77
C TYR A 301 6.87 -21.67 7.71
N ASP A 302 6.80 -21.37 9.01
CA ASP A 302 6.05 -22.18 9.97
C ASP A 302 4.55 -22.12 9.66
N ALA A 303 3.85 -23.22 9.90
CA ALA A 303 2.40 -23.31 9.64
C ALA A 303 1.57 -22.23 10.35
N LYS A 304 2.06 -21.68 11.48
CA LYS A 304 1.41 -20.58 12.20
C LYS A 304 1.41 -19.24 11.44
N ASN A 305 2.32 -19.07 10.48
CA ASN A 305 2.51 -17.83 9.73
C ASN A 305 1.89 -17.87 8.32
N ILE A 306 1.53 -19.06 7.82
CA ILE A 306 0.96 -19.28 6.49
C ILE A 306 -0.56 -19.11 6.54
N GLY A 307 -1.12 -18.27 5.66
CA GLY A 307 -2.58 -18.10 5.59
C GLY A 307 -3.19 -17.46 6.84
N CYS A 308 -2.39 -16.78 7.67
CA CYS A 308 -2.85 -16.22 8.95
C CYS A 308 -3.37 -14.79 8.87
N ARG A 309 -3.22 -14.10 7.72
CA ARG A 309 -3.62 -12.69 7.59
C ARG A 309 -4.72 -12.51 6.56
N ILE A 310 -5.59 -11.54 6.83
CA ILE A 310 -6.63 -11.12 5.91
C ILE A 310 -6.01 -10.20 4.86
N LYS A 311 -6.21 -10.52 3.59
CA LYS A 311 -5.83 -9.67 2.45
C LYS A 311 -6.51 -8.30 2.59
N SER A 312 -5.71 -7.24 2.58
CA SER A 312 -6.22 -5.89 2.40
C SER A 312 -6.97 -5.77 1.06
N PRO A 313 -7.90 -4.83 0.91
CA PRO A 313 -8.64 -4.68 -0.34
C PRO A 313 -7.77 -4.57 -1.59
N VAL A 314 -6.65 -3.84 -1.51
CA VAL A 314 -5.68 -3.72 -2.61
C VAL A 314 -5.01 -5.06 -2.90
N GLU A 315 -4.57 -5.80 -1.88
CA GLU A 315 -4.00 -7.14 -2.07
C GLU A 315 -5.00 -8.12 -2.69
N LEU A 316 -6.28 -8.05 -2.31
CA LEU A 316 -7.33 -8.89 -2.87
C LEU A 316 -7.55 -8.57 -4.36
N ILE A 317 -7.73 -7.29 -4.71
CA ILE A 317 -7.97 -6.86 -6.09
C ILE A 317 -6.79 -7.22 -6.99
N VAL A 318 -5.57 -6.86 -6.59
CA VAL A 318 -4.34 -7.16 -7.35
C VAL A 318 -4.14 -8.68 -7.43
N GLY A 319 -4.33 -9.40 -6.34
CA GLY A 319 -4.16 -10.84 -6.28
C GLY A 319 -5.13 -11.62 -7.17
N ILE A 320 -6.40 -11.18 -7.25
CA ILE A 320 -7.38 -11.74 -8.20
C ILE A 320 -6.90 -11.56 -9.64
N ARG A 321 -6.44 -10.35 -10.01
CA ARG A 321 -5.96 -10.05 -11.37
C ARG A 321 -4.66 -10.79 -11.73
N ARG A 322 -3.83 -11.11 -10.74
CA ARG A 322 -2.62 -11.93 -10.96
C ARG A 322 -2.93 -13.41 -11.06
N ALA A 323 -3.88 -13.89 -10.27
CA ALA A 323 -4.33 -15.28 -10.32
C ALA A 323 -5.11 -15.59 -11.61
N LEU A 324 -5.91 -14.62 -12.05
CA LEU A 324 -6.66 -14.65 -13.30
C LEU A 324 -6.29 -13.42 -14.14
N PRO A 325 -5.25 -13.51 -14.99
CA PRO A 325 -4.89 -12.43 -15.90
C PRO A 325 -6.11 -11.99 -16.71
N MET A 326 -6.44 -10.71 -16.63
CA MET A 326 -7.66 -10.18 -17.23
C MET A 326 -7.47 -8.73 -17.69
N LYS A 327 -8.21 -8.35 -18.73
CA LYS A 327 -8.36 -6.96 -19.17
C LYS A 327 -9.73 -6.45 -18.74
N LEU A 328 -9.74 -5.39 -17.96
CA LEU A 328 -10.98 -4.72 -17.55
C LEU A 328 -11.42 -3.76 -18.65
N GLU A 329 -12.70 -3.81 -19.05
CA GLU A 329 -13.23 -2.85 -20.02
C GLU A 329 -13.34 -1.44 -19.43
N ASN A 330 -13.63 -1.35 -18.12
CA ASN A 330 -13.66 -0.11 -17.38
C ASN A 330 -12.76 -0.17 -16.15
N GLU A 331 -11.61 0.50 -16.20
CA GLU A 331 -10.67 0.53 -15.08
C GLU A 331 -11.20 1.25 -13.83
N GLN A 332 -12.21 2.12 -13.96
CA GLN A 332 -12.80 2.85 -12.83
C GLN A 332 -13.48 1.91 -11.82
N VAL A 333 -13.87 0.70 -12.25
CA VAL A 333 -14.40 -0.34 -11.37
C VAL A 333 -13.43 -0.62 -10.22
N GLN A 334 -12.12 -0.54 -10.44
CA GLN A 334 -11.11 -0.76 -9.40
C GLN A 334 -11.21 0.26 -8.26
N LEU A 335 -11.58 1.51 -8.58
CA LEU A 335 -11.81 2.55 -7.57
C LEU A 335 -13.13 2.31 -6.82
N LEU A 336 -14.17 1.83 -7.51
CA LEU A 336 -15.43 1.46 -6.87
C LEU A 336 -15.21 0.32 -5.85
N LEU A 337 -14.46 -0.73 -6.23
CA LEU A 337 -14.10 -1.83 -5.34
C LEU A 337 -13.31 -1.34 -4.12
N GLN A 338 -12.31 -0.48 -4.32
CA GLN A 338 -11.55 0.13 -3.23
C GLN A 338 -12.43 0.91 -2.24
N ARG A 339 -13.40 1.68 -2.75
CA ARG A 339 -14.35 2.45 -1.91
C ARG A 339 -15.24 1.54 -1.09
N ILE A 340 -15.85 0.54 -1.71
CA ILE A 340 -16.76 -0.40 -1.01
C ILE A 340 -16.00 -1.19 0.06
N LEU A 341 -14.75 -1.54 -0.22
CA LEU A 341 -13.92 -2.34 0.68
C LEU A 341 -13.13 -1.51 1.72
N GLY A 342 -13.16 -0.17 1.64
CA GLY A 342 -12.59 0.72 2.65
C GLY A 342 -11.09 1.04 2.52
N GLN A 343 -10.46 0.80 1.36
CA GLN A 343 -9.06 1.14 1.13
C GLN A 343 -8.85 1.82 -0.23
N VAL A 344 -9.01 3.14 -0.27
CA VAL A 344 -8.74 3.95 -1.47
C VAL A 344 -7.33 4.54 -1.39
N LEU A 345 -6.41 4.13 -2.27
CA LEU A 345 -5.04 4.66 -2.28
C LEU A 345 -5.03 6.20 -2.41
N PHE A 346 -4.06 6.87 -1.78
CA PHE A 346 -3.93 8.33 -1.63
C PHE A 346 -5.02 9.04 -0.81
N TYR A 347 -5.97 8.29 -0.25
CA TYR A 347 -7.04 8.79 0.60
C TYR A 347 -7.13 8.00 1.92
N PRO A 348 -6.12 8.12 2.80
CA PRO A 348 -6.16 7.47 4.11
C PRO A 348 -7.27 8.07 4.99
N PRO A 349 -7.86 7.27 5.92
CA PRO A 349 -8.89 7.76 6.82
C PRO A 349 -8.33 8.73 7.88
N ASN A 350 -7.07 8.53 8.30
CA ASN A 350 -6.36 9.41 9.24
C ASN A 350 -4.84 9.32 9.04
N VAL A 351 -4.06 10.04 9.86
CA VAL A 351 -2.59 10.09 9.78
C VAL A 351 -1.92 8.74 10.10
N ALA A 352 -2.60 7.86 10.84
CA ALA A 352 -2.11 6.50 11.12
C ALA A 352 -2.31 5.52 9.95
N GLY A 353 -2.91 5.97 8.84
CA GLY A 353 -3.16 5.16 7.66
C GLY A 353 -4.40 4.28 7.79
N TRP A 354 -4.37 3.10 7.17
CA TRP A 354 -5.51 2.17 7.20
C TRP A 354 -5.36 1.15 8.33
N PRO A 355 -6.42 0.93 9.13
CA PRO A 355 -6.41 -0.11 10.15
C PRO A 355 -6.40 -1.50 9.47
N GLY A 356 -5.39 -2.31 9.77
CA GLY A 356 -5.25 -3.65 9.19
C GLY A 356 -6.07 -4.74 9.90
N GLY A 357 -5.89 -5.98 9.45
CA GLY A 357 -6.43 -7.18 10.08
C GLY A 357 -7.95 -7.30 9.96
N LYS A 358 -8.62 -7.56 11.08
CA LYS A 358 -10.08 -7.78 11.14
C LYS A 358 -10.91 -6.56 10.70
N ASN A 359 -10.33 -5.35 10.73
CA ASN A 359 -11.00 -4.13 10.31
C ASN A 359 -11.37 -4.12 8.81
N TRP A 360 -10.77 -5.01 8.03
CA TRP A 360 -11.12 -5.21 6.63
C TRP A 360 -12.45 -5.95 6.41
N ILE A 361 -12.98 -6.61 7.44
CA ILE A 361 -14.14 -7.49 7.35
C ILE A 361 -15.24 -6.97 8.27
N ASP A 362 -16.36 -6.57 7.67
CA ASP A 362 -17.65 -6.40 8.31
C ASP A 362 -18.70 -7.27 7.59
N SER A 363 -19.92 -7.36 8.11
CA SER A 363 -20.98 -8.21 7.52
C SER A 363 -21.29 -7.86 6.06
N SER A 364 -21.13 -6.60 5.66
CA SER A 364 -21.37 -6.12 4.29
C SER A 364 -20.15 -6.31 3.37
N SER A 365 -18.95 -6.01 3.86
CA SER A 365 -17.71 -6.11 3.08
C SER A 365 -17.32 -7.56 2.86
N LEU A 366 -17.61 -8.47 3.79
CA LEU A 366 -17.40 -9.91 3.58
C LEU A 366 -18.26 -10.42 2.43
N MET A 367 -19.58 -10.18 2.46
CA MET A 367 -20.49 -10.61 1.40
C MET A 367 -20.07 -10.07 0.03
N PHE A 368 -19.61 -8.82 -0.02
CA PHE A 368 -19.11 -8.24 -1.26
C PHE A 368 -17.80 -8.88 -1.72
N ARG A 369 -16.83 -9.07 -0.81
CA ARG A 369 -15.55 -9.75 -1.10
C ARG A 369 -15.74 -11.13 -1.71
N LEU A 370 -16.69 -11.91 -1.20
CA LEU A 370 -17.03 -13.24 -1.71
C LEU A 370 -17.71 -13.17 -3.09
N ARG A 371 -18.42 -12.08 -3.42
CA ARG A 371 -19.08 -11.90 -4.72
C ARG A 371 -18.17 -11.37 -5.82
N ILE A 372 -17.06 -10.69 -5.51
CA ILE A 372 -16.17 -10.09 -6.52
C ILE A 372 -15.77 -11.08 -7.64
N PRO A 373 -15.32 -12.32 -7.34
CA PRO A 373 -14.95 -13.27 -8.39
C PRO A 373 -16.13 -13.63 -9.30
N GLN A 374 -17.35 -13.76 -8.75
CA GLN A 374 -18.56 -14.05 -9.53
C GLN A 374 -18.92 -12.88 -10.44
N LEU A 375 -18.86 -11.64 -9.93
CA LEU A 375 -19.12 -10.43 -10.72
C LEU A 375 -18.18 -10.29 -11.92
N ILE A 376 -16.91 -10.68 -11.76
CA ILE A 376 -15.91 -10.67 -12.84
C ILE A 376 -16.20 -11.76 -13.89
N PHE A 377 -16.78 -12.89 -13.48
CA PHE A 377 -17.04 -14.03 -14.37
C PHE A 377 -18.34 -13.89 -15.17
N ASP A 378 -19.41 -13.43 -14.52
CA ASP A 378 -20.76 -13.38 -15.11
C ASP A 378 -21.03 -12.06 -15.87
N ASN A 379 -20.05 -11.12 -15.92
CA ASN A 379 -20.21 -9.76 -16.44
C ASN A 379 -21.44 -9.04 -15.84
N ASP A 380 -21.63 -9.21 -14.53
CA ASP A 380 -22.88 -8.88 -13.85
C ASP A 380 -22.93 -7.38 -13.43
N GLU A 381 -24.14 -6.81 -13.33
CA GLU A 381 -24.30 -5.40 -12.96
C GLU A 381 -24.13 -5.18 -11.44
N VAL A 382 -23.24 -4.28 -11.03
CA VAL A 382 -23.16 -3.85 -9.62
C VAL A 382 -24.12 -2.69 -9.39
N THR A 383 -25.34 -3.00 -8.94
CA THR A 383 -26.32 -1.99 -8.49
C THR A 383 -26.20 -1.72 -6.98
N ILE A 384 -25.02 -1.30 -6.51
CA ILE A 384 -24.83 -0.97 -5.09
C ILE A 384 -24.18 0.42 -4.96
N SER A 385 -24.83 1.29 -4.20
CA SER A 385 -24.26 2.58 -3.81
C SER A 385 -23.25 2.37 -2.68
N PRO A 386 -22.04 2.97 -2.75
CA PRO A 386 -21.13 3.01 -1.62
C PRO A 386 -21.84 3.54 -0.37
N LYS A 387 -21.46 3.09 0.83
CA LYS A 387 -21.90 3.76 2.06
C LYS A 387 -21.43 5.22 1.98
N ASP A 388 -22.37 6.16 2.17
CA ASP A 388 -22.04 7.57 2.33
C ASP A 388 -21.30 7.71 3.65
N ASP A 389 -19.98 7.85 3.59
CA ASP A 389 -19.14 8.09 4.77
C ASP A 389 -18.79 9.59 4.76
N ASP A 390 -19.63 10.39 5.43
CA ASP A 390 -19.54 11.86 5.49
C ASP A 390 -18.17 12.34 6.00
N ASP A 391 -17.48 11.52 6.80
CA ASP A 391 -16.15 11.79 7.36
C ASP A 391 -15.01 11.64 6.33
N GLN A 392 -15.13 10.73 5.37
CA GLN A 392 -14.19 10.66 4.23
C GLN A 392 -14.40 11.83 3.25
N MET A 393 -15.63 12.36 3.26
CA MET A 393 -16.16 13.30 2.29
C MET A 393 -16.11 14.76 2.76
N MET A 394 -15.75 15.07 4.02
CA MET A 394 -15.59 16.45 4.53
C MET A 394 -16.74 17.39 4.11
N GLY A 395 -18.00 16.97 4.31
CA GLY A 395 -19.17 17.80 3.97
C GLY A 395 -19.47 17.93 2.47
N MET A 396 -18.99 17.00 1.64
CA MET A 396 -19.42 16.89 0.24
C MET A 396 -20.90 16.46 0.14
N LYS A 397 -21.82 17.42 0.26
CA LYS A 397 -23.05 17.33 -0.51
C LYS A 397 -22.65 17.36 -1.98
N GLU A 398 -22.60 16.21 -2.64
CA GLU A 398 -22.90 16.21 -4.06
C GLU A 398 -24.25 16.92 -4.19
N MET A 399 -24.29 18.04 -4.93
CA MET A 399 -25.56 18.50 -5.49
C MET A 399 -26.17 17.27 -6.14
N LYS A 400 -27.29 16.78 -5.59
CA LYS A 400 -28.06 15.66 -6.14
C LYS A 400 -28.22 15.89 -7.64
N LYS A 401 -27.31 15.34 -8.44
CA LYS A 401 -27.52 15.22 -9.87
C LYS A 401 -28.62 14.17 -9.97
N LYS A 402 -29.84 14.64 -10.20
CA LYS A 402 -30.93 13.80 -10.71
C LYS A 402 -30.46 13.25 -12.06
N GLY A 403 -29.75 12.12 -12.02
CA GLY A 403 -29.20 11.42 -13.16
C GLY A 403 -29.12 9.94 -12.79
N LYS A 404 -29.63 9.08 -13.68
CA LYS A 404 -29.92 7.64 -13.51
C LYS A 404 -28.97 6.90 -12.55
N LYS A 405 -29.55 6.16 -11.59
CA LYS A 405 -28.91 5.07 -10.86
C LYS A 405 -28.58 3.94 -11.85
N GLY A 406 -27.52 4.10 -12.63
CA GLY A 406 -26.95 3.01 -13.44
C GLY A 406 -25.91 2.29 -12.60
N GLY A 407 -26.09 0.99 -12.37
CA GLY A 407 -25.01 0.16 -11.82
C GLY A 407 -23.80 0.21 -12.77
N GLN A 408 -22.59 0.19 -12.22
CA GLN A 408 -21.41 0.00 -13.06
C GLN A 408 -21.28 -1.51 -13.34
N ILE A 409 -21.22 -1.88 -14.61
CA ILE A 409 -21.02 -3.26 -15.03
C ILE A 409 -19.54 -3.59 -14.85
N ILE A 410 -19.25 -4.70 -14.18
CA ILE A 410 -17.89 -5.25 -14.12
C ILE A 410 -17.74 -6.17 -15.31
N SER A 411 -17.27 -5.64 -16.44
CA SER A 411 -16.96 -6.45 -17.62
C SER A 411 -15.45 -6.68 -17.72
N ALA A 412 -15.06 -7.95 -17.78
CA ALA A 412 -13.66 -8.35 -17.81
C ALA A 412 -13.41 -9.48 -18.82
N ALA A 413 -12.43 -9.29 -19.70
CA ALA A 413 -11.92 -10.33 -20.59
C ALA A 413 -10.79 -11.09 -19.89
N VAL A 414 -11.11 -12.27 -19.33
CA VAL A 414 -10.15 -13.14 -18.62
C VAL A 414 -9.41 -14.05 -19.61
N ASP A 415 -8.08 -14.09 -19.52
CA ASP A 415 -7.22 -15.03 -20.27
C ASP A 415 -7.24 -16.42 -19.61
N TRP A 416 -8.26 -17.19 -19.98
CA TRP A 416 -8.42 -18.56 -19.52
C TRP A 416 -7.41 -19.53 -20.14
N GLU A 417 -6.80 -19.22 -21.28
CA GLU A 417 -5.90 -20.13 -21.99
C GLU A 417 -4.63 -20.35 -21.15
N THR A 418 -4.02 -19.26 -20.68
CA THR A 418 -2.84 -19.30 -19.82
C THR A 418 -3.13 -20.03 -18.50
N TYR A 419 -4.31 -19.85 -17.93
CA TYR A 419 -4.71 -20.49 -16.68
C TYR A 419 -4.96 -22.00 -16.85
N LEU A 420 -5.64 -22.41 -17.92
CA LEU A 420 -6.01 -23.81 -18.18
C LEU A 420 -4.79 -24.70 -18.49
N LYS A 421 -3.74 -24.15 -19.13
CA LYS A 421 -2.48 -24.85 -19.44
C LYS A 421 -1.88 -25.57 -18.23
N LYS A 422 -2.02 -25.00 -17.03
CA LYS A 422 -1.53 -25.62 -15.78
C LYS A 422 -2.21 -26.96 -15.46
N PHE A 423 -3.48 -27.08 -15.80
CA PHE A 423 -4.31 -28.20 -15.41
C PHE A 423 -4.47 -29.25 -16.51
N GLU A 424 -3.91 -29.06 -17.71
CA GLU A 424 -4.04 -30.00 -18.84
C GLU A 424 -3.69 -31.45 -18.46
N LYS A 425 -2.61 -31.64 -17.69
CA LYS A 425 -2.09 -32.96 -17.31
C LYS A 425 -2.65 -33.53 -16.00
N VAL A 426 -3.54 -32.81 -15.32
CA VAL A 426 -4.06 -33.22 -13.99
C VAL A 426 -5.29 -34.12 -14.14
N PRO A 427 -5.38 -35.30 -13.50
CA PRO A 427 -6.57 -36.15 -13.57
C PRO A 427 -7.82 -35.44 -13.02
N ARG A 428 -9.02 -35.74 -13.56
CA ARG A 428 -10.27 -35.06 -13.19
C ARG A 428 -10.55 -35.10 -11.69
N GLU A 429 -10.26 -36.24 -11.06
CA GLU A 429 -10.42 -36.47 -9.61
C GLU A 429 -9.53 -35.56 -8.74
N LYS A 430 -8.38 -35.13 -9.28
CA LYS A 430 -7.41 -34.29 -8.56
C LYS A 430 -7.51 -32.82 -8.95
N LEU A 431 -8.40 -32.45 -9.87
CA LEU A 431 -8.51 -31.07 -10.36
C LEU A 431 -8.89 -30.11 -9.25
N LEU A 432 -9.94 -30.40 -8.47
CA LEU A 432 -10.41 -29.51 -7.41
C LEU A 432 -9.33 -29.26 -6.36
N ASN A 433 -8.67 -30.32 -5.90
CA ASN A 433 -7.56 -30.23 -4.94
C ASN A 433 -6.35 -29.47 -5.51
N SER A 434 -6.08 -29.61 -6.81
CA SER A 434 -4.99 -28.88 -7.47
C SER A 434 -5.30 -27.38 -7.64
N VAL A 435 -6.55 -27.04 -7.95
CA VAL A 435 -7.02 -25.64 -8.05
C VAL A 435 -7.03 -25.00 -6.66
N ALA A 436 -7.59 -25.68 -5.66
CA ALA A 436 -7.61 -25.23 -4.27
C ALA A 436 -6.18 -25.01 -3.74
N GLY A 437 -5.27 -25.96 -3.99
CA GLY A 437 -3.87 -25.85 -3.59
C GLY A 437 -3.08 -24.75 -4.31
N ILE A 438 -3.63 -24.11 -5.35
CA ILE A 438 -3.03 -22.94 -5.99
C ILE A 438 -3.53 -21.63 -5.37
N LEU A 439 -4.83 -21.59 -5.05
CA LEU A 439 -5.52 -20.37 -4.63
C LEU A 439 -5.50 -20.16 -3.10
N ILE A 440 -5.49 -21.24 -2.33
CA ILE A 440 -5.65 -21.24 -0.88
C ILE A 440 -4.37 -21.75 -0.21
N GLN A 441 -3.92 -21.03 0.83
CA GLN A 441 -2.69 -21.35 1.59
C GLN A 441 -2.96 -21.94 2.99
N GLY A 442 -4.22 -21.92 3.47
CA GLY A 442 -4.60 -22.21 4.86
C GLY A 442 -5.49 -23.46 5.05
N VAL A 443 -5.98 -23.64 6.29
CA VAL A 443 -6.61 -24.83 6.90
C VAL A 443 -7.81 -25.40 6.11
N GLU A 444 -7.99 -26.73 6.24
CA GLU A 444 -8.97 -27.68 5.68
C GLU A 444 -9.59 -27.33 4.32
N PRO A 445 -9.43 -28.21 3.30
CA PRO A 445 -10.06 -28.00 2.01
C PRO A 445 -11.57 -27.84 2.21
N VAL A 446 -12.09 -26.72 1.71
CA VAL A 446 -13.52 -26.42 1.63
C VAL A 446 -14.23 -27.71 1.21
N SER A 447 -15.23 -28.13 2.00
CA SER A 447 -15.88 -29.43 1.80
C SER A 447 -16.28 -29.62 0.33
N GLU A 448 -15.67 -30.60 -0.34
CA GLU A 448 -15.90 -30.86 -1.77
C GLU A 448 -17.40 -31.02 -2.07
N LYS A 449 -18.18 -31.51 -1.09
CA LYS A 449 -19.64 -31.69 -1.16
C LYS A 449 -20.44 -30.38 -1.26
N VAL A 450 -19.90 -29.26 -0.77
CA VAL A 450 -20.54 -27.94 -0.84
C VAL A 450 -20.23 -27.29 -2.18
N LEU A 451 -18.97 -27.38 -2.62
CA LEU A 451 -18.51 -26.82 -3.89
C LEU A 451 -19.10 -27.56 -5.10
N SER A 452 -19.22 -28.89 -5.04
CA SER A 452 -19.70 -29.71 -6.15
C SER A 452 -21.12 -29.37 -6.62
N LYS A 453 -21.94 -28.70 -5.78
CA LYS A 453 -23.31 -28.28 -6.13
C LYS A 453 -23.35 -27.07 -7.08
N TYR A 454 -22.28 -26.27 -7.13
CA TYR A 454 -22.20 -25.02 -7.89
C TYR A 454 -21.16 -25.09 -9.03
N ILE A 455 -20.52 -26.24 -9.21
CA ILE A 455 -19.53 -26.46 -10.26
C ILE A 455 -20.20 -27.09 -11.48
N ASP A 456 -19.99 -26.49 -12.66
CA ASP A 456 -20.48 -27.03 -13.91
C ASP A 456 -19.59 -28.19 -14.38
N ALA A 457 -20.15 -29.41 -14.38
CA ALA A 457 -19.46 -30.63 -14.79
C ALA A 457 -19.54 -30.93 -16.30
N SER A 458 -20.18 -30.07 -17.10
CA SER A 458 -20.45 -30.29 -18.53
C SER A 458 -19.18 -30.42 -19.38
N SER A 459 -18.16 -29.59 -19.12
CA SER A 459 -16.85 -29.69 -19.76
C SER A 459 -15.73 -29.54 -18.74
N ARG A 460 -14.56 -30.11 -19.04
CA ARG A 460 -13.37 -29.98 -18.19
C ARG A 460 -12.98 -28.51 -17.96
N GLU A 461 -13.08 -27.69 -19.00
CA GLU A 461 -12.78 -26.27 -18.91
C GLU A 461 -13.79 -25.53 -18.03
N ARG A 462 -15.09 -25.77 -18.22
CA ARG A 462 -16.14 -25.15 -17.40
C ARG A 462 -16.04 -25.59 -15.94
N TYR A 463 -15.65 -26.84 -15.69
CA TYR A 463 -15.37 -27.33 -14.35
C TYR A 463 -14.25 -26.52 -13.69
N ILE A 464 -13.11 -26.32 -14.38
CA ILE A 464 -11.99 -25.56 -13.84
C ILE A 464 -12.36 -24.09 -13.62
N LYS A 465 -13.08 -23.47 -14.56
CA LYS A 465 -13.54 -22.07 -14.46
C LYS A 465 -14.46 -21.89 -13.25
N THR A 466 -15.55 -22.65 -13.19
CA THR A 466 -16.53 -22.54 -12.10
C THR A 466 -15.93 -22.93 -10.75
N ALA A 467 -15.11 -23.99 -10.68
CA ALA A 467 -14.42 -24.35 -9.45
C ALA A 467 -13.48 -23.24 -8.95
N THR A 468 -12.74 -22.59 -9.86
CA THR A 468 -11.85 -21.47 -9.53
C THR A 468 -12.63 -20.29 -8.94
N ILE A 469 -13.71 -19.88 -9.60
CA ILE A 469 -14.54 -18.76 -9.13
C ILE A 469 -15.17 -19.07 -7.78
N GLN A 470 -15.71 -20.28 -7.59
CA GLN A 470 -16.32 -20.69 -6.33
C GLN A 470 -15.27 -20.74 -5.21
N LEU A 471 -14.07 -21.27 -5.47
CA LEU A 471 -12.96 -21.27 -4.50
C LEU A 471 -12.51 -19.85 -4.13
N MET A 472 -12.43 -18.93 -5.10
CA MET A 472 -12.11 -17.52 -4.82
C MET A 472 -13.21 -16.80 -4.04
N SER A 473 -14.45 -17.32 -4.12
CA SER A 473 -15.63 -16.82 -3.41
C SER A 473 -15.76 -17.39 -2.00
N THR A 474 -14.70 -18.01 -1.46
CA THR A 474 -14.68 -18.59 -0.11
C THR A 474 -13.96 -17.69 0.91
N PRO A 475 -14.30 -17.77 2.20
CA PRO A 475 -13.57 -17.08 3.26
C PRO A 475 -12.08 -17.42 3.30
N GLU A 476 -11.71 -18.66 2.96
CA GLU A 476 -10.33 -19.16 2.95
C GLU A 476 -9.48 -18.43 1.91
N TYR A 477 -10.05 -18.07 0.75
CA TYR A 477 -9.36 -17.26 -0.25
C TYR A 477 -9.12 -15.81 0.23
N GLN A 478 -9.79 -15.32 1.27
CA GLN A 478 -9.51 -14.00 1.82
C GLN A 478 -8.21 -13.96 2.63
N LEU A 479 -7.60 -15.13 2.88
CA LEU A 479 -6.40 -15.26 3.70
C LEU A 479 -5.13 -15.39 2.85
N CYS A 480 -4.01 -14.83 3.34
CA CYS A 480 -2.65 -15.03 2.83
C CYS A 480 -1.64 -15.22 3.95
#